data_AF-A0A0N9U2V3-F1
#
_entry.id   AF-A0A0N9U2V3-F1
#
_cell.length_a   1.000
_cell.length_b   1.000
_cell.length_c   1.000
_cell.angle_alpha   90.00
_cell.angle_beta   90.00
_cell.angle_gamma   90.00
#
_symmetry.space_group_name_H-M   'P 1'
#
loop_
_entity.id
_entity.type
_entity.pdbx_description
1 polymer ?
#
loop_
_entity_poly.entity_id
_entity_poly.type
_entity_poly.pdbx_seq_one_letter_code
_entity_poly.pdbx_strand_id
1 'polypeptide(L)'
;MRRLRGNRPAWHCAALVGAFVVQPLCTPAVAAVQPGEHPYAAPVAEAAQRFAIPELWIWRVMHAESRGRAGAVSHAGAMGLMQIMPGTWASLTARHRLGPDPFDPRANILAGAAYLRAMWDRYGDIALMLAAYNAGPGRADAYASGRRGLPAETVAYVAKIAPELHGADSVNGVGNAAAAPRPSHGWRDAAIFAGRRDDLEGAHSASAPEAAAPSSAPAASLFISLSTARDR
;
A
#
# COMPACT_ATOMS: atom_id res chain seq x y z
N MET A 1 -92.76 -57.00 -27.85
CA MET A 1 -93.54 -56.18 -26.88
C MET A 1 -92.61 -55.85 -25.71
N ARG A 2 -92.28 -54.58 -25.45
CA ARG A 2 -93.01 -53.57 -24.65
C ARG A 2 -92.48 -53.53 -23.20
N ARG A 3 -91.66 -52.50 -22.93
CA ARG A 3 -91.30 -51.83 -21.66
C ARG A 3 -91.25 -52.66 -20.36
N LEU A 4 -90.23 -52.37 -19.53
CA LEU A 4 -90.46 -51.71 -18.23
C LEU A 4 -89.23 -50.91 -17.80
N ARG A 5 -89.44 -49.82 -17.05
CA ARG A 5 -88.38 -48.95 -16.51
C ARG A 5 -87.91 -49.50 -15.16
N GLY A 6 -86.60 -49.45 -14.90
CA GLY A 6 -85.99 -49.66 -13.58
C GLY A 6 -85.03 -48.52 -13.26
N ASN A 7 -85.32 -47.76 -12.20
CA ASN A 7 -84.66 -46.48 -11.87
C ASN A 7 -83.87 -46.59 -10.56
N ARG A 8 -82.53 -46.63 -10.60
CA ARG A 8 -81.60 -46.70 -9.45
C ARG A 8 -80.22 -46.07 -9.83
N PRO A 9 -79.38 -45.62 -8.87
CA PRO A 9 -79.35 -44.18 -8.54
C PRO A 9 -78.00 -43.52 -8.85
N ALA A 10 -77.95 -42.19 -8.71
CA ALA A 10 -76.74 -41.39 -8.93
C ALA A 10 -75.64 -41.69 -7.90
N TRP A 11 -74.42 -41.91 -8.41
CA TRP A 11 -73.18 -41.88 -7.62
C TRP A 11 -72.28 -40.80 -8.20
N HIS A 12 -72.09 -39.72 -7.44
CA HIS A 12 -71.20 -38.62 -7.82
C HIS A 12 -69.76 -38.99 -7.44
N CYS A 13 -69.00 -39.58 -8.37
CA CYS A 13 -67.56 -39.73 -8.21
C CYS A 13 -66.85 -38.40 -8.48
N ALA A 14 -66.76 -37.54 -7.46
CA ALA A 14 -65.91 -36.36 -7.49
C ALA A 14 -64.43 -36.80 -7.47
N ALA A 15 -63.81 -36.88 -8.65
CA ALA A 15 -62.38 -37.12 -8.77
C ALA A 15 -61.61 -35.85 -8.39
N LEU A 16 -61.12 -35.81 -7.15
CA LEU A 16 -60.18 -34.78 -6.69
C LEU A 16 -58.86 -34.93 -7.46
N VAL A 17 -58.61 -34.01 -8.39
CA VAL A 17 -57.30 -33.88 -9.05
C VAL A 17 -56.32 -33.32 -8.03
N GLY A 18 -55.61 -34.22 -7.34
CA GLY A 18 -54.54 -33.86 -6.40
C GLY A 18 -53.36 -33.24 -7.14
N ALA A 19 -53.24 -31.92 -7.12
CA ALA A 19 -52.07 -31.22 -7.63
C ALA A 19 -50.87 -31.49 -6.70
N PHE A 20 -50.04 -32.47 -7.06
CA PHE A 20 -48.76 -32.71 -6.41
C PHE A 20 -47.79 -31.57 -6.76
N VAL A 21 -47.80 -30.52 -5.95
CA VAL A 21 -46.76 -29.47 -6.00
C VAL A 21 -45.47 -30.09 -5.48
N VAL A 22 -44.63 -30.56 -6.41
CA VAL A 22 -43.24 -30.95 -6.10
C VAL A 22 -42.50 -29.69 -5.70
N GLN A 23 -42.44 -29.42 -4.40
CA GLN A 23 -41.59 -28.35 -3.89
C GLN A 23 -40.12 -28.74 -4.15
N PRO A 24 -39.31 -27.87 -4.78
CA PRO A 24 -37.89 -28.11 -4.86
C PRO A 24 -37.36 -28.14 -3.42
N LEU A 25 -36.75 -29.26 -3.03
CA LEU A 25 -36.03 -29.34 -1.77
C LEU A 25 -34.95 -28.26 -1.81
N CYS A 26 -35.13 -27.22 -0.99
CA CYS A 26 -34.14 -26.18 -0.83
C CYS A 26 -32.92 -26.82 -0.16
N THR A 27 -31.97 -27.28 -0.97
CA THR A 27 -30.70 -27.81 -0.49
C THR A 27 -30.09 -26.71 0.38
N PRO A 28 -29.82 -26.95 1.68
CA PRO A 28 -29.10 -25.97 2.45
C PRO A 28 -27.76 -25.78 1.77
N ALA A 29 -27.50 -24.58 1.26
CA ALA A 29 -26.18 -24.22 0.80
C ALA A 29 -25.26 -24.34 2.02
N VAL A 30 -24.52 -25.45 2.10
CA VAL A 30 -23.46 -25.61 3.08
C VAL A 30 -22.48 -24.49 2.77
N ALA A 31 -22.54 -23.43 3.58
CA ALA A 31 -21.62 -22.33 3.48
C ALA A 31 -20.23 -22.92 3.66
N ALA A 32 -19.51 -23.07 2.56
CA ALA A 32 -18.15 -23.56 2.58
C ALA A 32 -17.36 -22.64 3.49
N VAL A 33 -16.90 -23.18 4.62
CA VAL A 33 -16.02 -22.46 5.55
C VAL A 33 -14.79 -22.08 4.76
N GLN A 34 -14.73 -20.82 4.33
CA GLN A 34 -13.57 -20.31 3.65
C GLN A 34 -12.40 -20.40 4.65
N PRO A 35 -11.23 -20.94 4.26
CA PRO A 35 -10.05 -20.89 5.11
C PRO A 35 -9.82 -19.41 5.48
N GLY A 36 -9.62 -19.14 6.77
CA GLY A 36 -9.68 -17.78 7.31
C GLY A 36 -8.84 -16.81 6.50
N GLU A 37 -9.51 -15.88 5.81
CA GLU A 37 -8.86 -14.90 4.94
C GLU A 37 -7.85 -14.09 5.75
N HIS A 38 -6.73 -13.71 5.11
CA HIS A 38 -5.73 -12.87 5.76
C HIS A 38 -6.43 -11.59 6.26
N PRO A 39 -6.23 -11.13 7.51
CA PRO A 39 -6.95 -9.98 8.09
C PRO A 39 -6.73 -8.64 7.37
N TYR A 40 -5.90 -8.62 6.32
CA TYR A 40 -5.57 -7.47 5.50
C TYR A 40 -5.97 -7.65 4.03
N ALA A 41 -6.62 -8.76 3.66
CA ALA A 41 -6.98 -9.07 2.27
C ALA A 41 -7.87 -7.98 1.65
N ALA A 42 -8.98 -7.62 2.31
CA ALA A 42 -9.85 -6.55 1.82
C ALA A 42 -9.13 -5.18 1.72
N PRO A 43 -8.36 -4.71 2.72
CA PRO A 43 -7.50 -3.54 2.57
C PRO A 43 -6.49 -3.59 1.42
N VAL A 44 -5.84 -4.74 1.18
CA VAL A 44 -4.85 -4.89 0.09
C VAL A 44 -5.54 -4.87 -1.28
N ALA A 45 -6.66 -5.57 -1.45
CA ALA A 45 -7.46 -5.54 -2.67
C ALA A 45 -8.00 -4.13 -2.97
N GLU A 46 -8.53 -3.42 -1.95
CA GLU A 46 -8.95 -2.02 -2.10
C GLU A 46 -7.79 -1.13 -2.56
N ALA A 47 -6.62 -1.27 -1.94
CA ALA A 47 -5.45 -0.45 -2.24
C ALA A 47 -4.87 -0.75 -3.63
N ALA A 48 -4.78 -2.02 -4.03
CA ALA A 48 -4.36 -2.44 -5.35
C ALA A 48 -5.28 -1.87 -6.45
N GLN A 49 -6.60 -1.98 -6.25
CA GLN A 49 -7.60 -1.42 -7.17
C GLN A 49 -7.50 0.12 -7.23
N ARG A 50 -7.44 0.79 -6.07
CA ARG A 50 -7.46 2.26 -5.98
C ARG A 50 -6.22 2.93 -6.56
N PHE A 51 -5.05 2.28 -6.47
CA PHE A 51 -3.78 2.83 -6.94
C PHE A 51 -3.24 2.16 -8.20
N ALA A 52 -3.97 1.22 -8.79
CA ALA A 52 -3.59 0.48 -9.99
C ALA A 52 -2.16 -0.09 -9.91
N ILE A 53 -1.91 -0.88 -8.86
CA ILE A 53 -0.68 -1.67 -8.65
C ILE A 53 -1.04 -3.11 -8.28
N PRO A 54 -0.20 -4.12 -8.58
CA PRO A 54 -0.48 -5.50 -8.20
C PRO A 54 -0.57 -5.70 -6.68
N GLU A 55 -1.55 -6.48 -6.20
CA GLU A 55 -1.63 -6.86 -4.78
C GLU A 55 -0.34 -7.51 -4.27
N LEU A 56 0.34 -8.29 -5.11
CA LEU A 56 1.59 -8.96 -4.76
C LEU A 56 2.65 -7.95 -4.28
N TRP A 57 2.75 -6.78 -4.91
CA TRP A 57 3.68 -5.73 -4.50
C TRP A 57 3.41 -5.30 -3.06
N ILE A 58 2.14 -5.03 -2.74
CA ILE A 58 1.69 -4.59 -1.41
C ILE A 58 2.02 -5.67 -0.37
N TRP A 59 1.71 -6.94 -0.68
CA TRP A 59 2.03 -8.07 0.20
C TRP A 59 3.54 -8.25 0.45
N ARG A 60 4.38 -8.19 -0.59
CA ARG A 60 5.83 -8.39 -0.45
C ARG A 60 6.50 -7.24 0.30
N VAL A 61 6.11 -6.00 0.02
CA VAL A 61 6.58 -4.83 0.77
C VAL A 61 6.12 -4.89 2.22
N MET A 62 4.83 -5.12 2.50
CA MET A 62 4.33 -5.27 3.87
C MET A 62 5.08 -6.35 4.67
N HIS A 63 5.33 -7.50 4.06
CA HIS A 63 6.08 -8.59 4.70
C HIS A 63 7.54 -8.20 4.98
N ALA A 64 8.20 -7.51 4.04
CA ALA A 64 9.57 -7.04 4.21
C ALA A 64 9.71 -5.94 5.29
N GLU A 65 8.74 -5.02 5.34
CA GLU A 65 8.76 -3.85 6.24
C GLU A 65 8.39 -4.20 7.68
N SER A 66 7.28 -4.91 7.91
CA SER A 66 6.73 -5.14 9.27
C SER A 66 6.52 -6.60 9.64
N ARG A 67 6.63 -7.53 8.66
CA ARG A 67 6.15 -8.92 8.78
C ARG A 67 4.68 -9.01 9.22
N GLY A 68 3.85 -8.04 8.83
CA GLY A 68 2.43 -7.97 9.19
C GLY A 68 2.14 -7.38 10.58
N ARG A 69 3.12 -6.75 11.25
CA ARG A 69 2.92 -6.13 12.57
C ARG A 69 2.36 -4.71 12.44
N ALA A 70 1.04 -4.54 12.64
CA ALA A 70 0.40 -3.23 12.52
C ALA A 70 0.94 -2.17 13.49
N GLY A 71 1.37 -2.54 14.70
CA GLY A 71 2.02 -1.64 15.66
C GLY A 71 3.54 -1.49 15.51
N ALA A 72 4.12 -1.76 14.33
CA ALA A 72 5.56 -1.65 14.11
C ALA A 72 6.03 -0.18 14.06
N VAL A 73 7.10 0.13 14.78
CA VAL A 73 7.83 1.41 14.70
C VAL A 73 9.32 1.12 14.55
N SER A 74 9.97 1.69 13.53
CA SER A 74 11.43 1.56 13.37
C SER A 74 12.21 2.56 14.24
N HIS A 75 13.52 2.33 14.40
CA HIS A 75 14.42 3.30 15.05
C HIS A 75 14.45 4.68 14.38
N ALA A 76 14.08 4.77 13.10
CA ALA A 76 13.96 6.03 12.37
C ALA A 76 12.55 6.66 12.45
N GLY A 77 11.61 6.02 13.17
CA GLY A 77 10.23 6.48 13.32
C GLY A 77 9.30 6.10 12.16
N ALA A 78 9.66 5.12 11.33
CA ALA A 78 8.76 4.60 10.29
C ALA A 78 7.61 3.79 10.93
N MET A 79 6.38 3.93 10.44
CA MET A 79 5.17 3.50 11.17
C MET A 79 4.32 2.48 10.40
N GLY A 80 3.81 1.49 11.14
CA GLY A 80 2.76 0.58 10.71
C GLY A 80 3.18 -0.52 9.74
N LEU A 81 2.20 -1.17 9.13
CA LEU A 81 2.34 -2.35 8.28
C LEU A 81 3.32 -2.18 7.11
N MET A 82 3.35 -0.99 6.51
CA MET A 82 4.18 -0.64 5.35
C MET A 82 5.28 0.39 5.68
N GLN A 83 5.56 0.60 6.97
CA GLN A 83 6.64 1.44 7.50
C GLN A 83 6.73 2.82 6.84
N ILE A 84 5.64 3.59 6.92
CA ILE A 84 5.57 4.93 6.35
C ILE A 84 6.23 5.95 7.29
N MET A 85 7.16 6.74 6.78
CA MET A 85 7.80 7.84 7.53
C MET A 85 6.79 8.96 7.86
N PRO A 86 6.88 9.65 9.02
CA PRO A 86 5.85 10.60 9.46
C PRO A 86 5.57 11.76 8.49
N GLY A 87 6.61 12.33 7.86
CA GLY A 87 6.44 13.38 6.84
C GLY A 87 5.75 12.88 5.57
N THR A 88 6.00 11.62 5.19
CA THR A 88 5.33 10.95 4.06
C THR A 88 3.88 10.65 4.41
N TRP A 89 3.61 10.14 5.62
CA TRP A 89 2.26 9.92 6.14
C TRP A 89 1.41 11.19 6.07
N ALA A 90 1.91 12.32 6.61
CA ALA A 90 1.19 13.59 6.58
C ALA A 90 0.79 14.03 5.15
N SER A 91 1.71 13.91 4.19
CA SER A 91 1.45 14.23 2.77
C SER A 91 0.39 13.30 2.14
N LEU A 92 0.49 12.00 2.40
CA LEU A 92 -0.44 11.00 1.85
C LEU A 92 -1.83 11.10 2.48
N THR A 93 -1.91 11.29 3.79
CA THR A 93 -3.17 11.50 4.52
C THR A 93 -3.92 12.73 4.01
N ALA A 94 -3.23 13.84 3.78
CA ALA A 94 -3.84 15.05 3.21
C ALA A 94 -4.38 14.82 1.79
N ARG A 95 -3.66 14.07 0.95
CA ARG A 95 -4.05 13.77 -0.45
C ARG A 95 -5.18 12.75 -0.56
N HIS A 96 -5.11 11.67 0.22
CA HIS A 96 -5.95 10.49 0.04
C HIS A 96 -7.01 10.29 1.13
N ARG A 97 -7.09 11.22 2.10
CA ARG A 97 -8.05 11.26 3.21
C ARG A 97 -8.03 9.99 4.07
N LEU A 98 -6.84 9.63 4.55
CA LEU A 98 -6.57 8.35 5.20
C LEU A 98 -6.94 8.32 6.70
N GLY A 99 -7.24 9.47 7.31
CA GLY A 99 -7.43 9.59 8.76
C GLY A 99 -6.12 9.87 9.51
N PRO A 100 -6.19 10.15 10.82
CA PRO A 100 -5.03 10.61 11.59
C PRO A 100 -4.06 9.49 11.98
N ASP A 101 -4.56 8.26 12.18
CA ASP A 101 -3.82 7.16 12.80
C ASP A 101 -2.97 6.38 11.78
N PRO A 102 -1.62 6.42 11.86
CA PRO A 102 -0.73 5.65 10.99
C PRO A 102 -0.68 4.16 11.33
N PHE A 103 -1.30 3.71 12.43
CA PHE A 103 -1.36 2.31 12.84
C PHE A 103 -2.66 1.61 12.46
N ASP A 104 -3.68 2.34 11.99
CA ASP A 104 -4.86 1.72 11.37
C ASP A 104 -4.41 0.87 10.16
N PRO A 105 -4.69 -0.45 10.14
CA PRO A 105 -4.19 -1.34 9.11
C PRO A 105 -4.59 -0.89 7.70
N ARG A 106 -5.84 -0.45 7.51
CA ARG A 106 -6.37 -0.07 6.21
C ARG A 106 -5.74 1.22 5.70
N ALA A 107 -5.69 2.25 6.55
CA ALA A 107 -5.10 3.53 6.21
C ALA A 107 -3.60 3.42 5.92
N ASN A 108 -2.86 2.61 6.69
CA ASN A 108 -1.43 2.37 6.46
C ASN A 108 -1.16 1.60 5.14
N ILE A 109 -1.98 0.60 4.82
CA ILE A 109 -1.91 -0.13 3.54
C ILE A 109 -2.21 0.79 2.36
N LEU A 110 -3.26 1.62 2.47
CA LEU A 110 -3.59 2.63 1.45
C LEU A 110 -2.45 3.66 1.27
N ALA A 111 -1.79 4.09 2.36
CA ALA A 111 -0.63 4.97 2.27
C ALA A 111 0.55 4.31 1.55
N GLY A 112 0.93 3.08 1.93
CA GLY A 112 2.05 2.38 1.29
C GLY A 112 1.79 2.05 -0.17
N ALA A 113 0.57 1.66 -0.54
CA ALA A 113 0.18 1.46 -1.92
C ALA A 113 0.22 2.77 -2.75
N ALA A 114 -0.28 3.88 -2.20
CA ALA A 114 -0.17 5.20 -2.84
C ALA A 114 1.29 5.62 -3.05
N TYR A 115 2.16 5.34 -2.06
CA TYR A 115 3.58 5.67 -2.14
C TYR A 115 4.33 4.78 -3.14
N LEU A 116 4.06 3.46 -3.18
CA LEU A 116 4.55 2.55 -4.22
C LEU A 116 4.16 3.04 -5.60
N ARG A 117 2.89 3.40 -5.80
CA ARG A 117 2.42 3.92 -7.09
C ARG A 117 3.15 5.20 -7.50
N ALA A 118 3.31 6.14 -6.57
CA ALA A 118 4.04 7.38 -6.83
C ALA A 118 5.52 7.15 -7.17
N MET A 119 6.16 6.11 -6.62
CA MET A 119 7.52 5.72 -6.97
C MET A 119 7.55 5.02 -8.34
N TRP A 120 6.58 4.16 -8.66
CA TRP A 120 6.45 3.56 -9.99
C TRP A 120 6.27 4.62 -11.09
N ASP A 121 5.36 5.57 -10.90
CA ASP A 121 5.12 6.68 -11.84
C ASP A 121 6.35 7.57 -12.05
N ARG A 122 7.25 7.63 -11.06
CA ARG A 122 8.47 8.43 -11.12
C ARG A 122 9.58 7.73 -11.89
N TYR A 123 9.78 6.43 -11.66
CA TYR A 123 10.96 5.70 -12.13
C TYR A 123 10.69 4.71 -13.27
N GLY A 124 9.50 4.10 -13.35
CA GLY A 124 9.17 3.08 -14.36
C GLY A 124 10.02 1.80 -14.27
N ASP A 125 10.73 1.61 -13.16
CA ASP A 125 11.65 0.50 -12.90
C ASP A 125 11.48 0.02 -11.45
N ILE A 126 11.39 -1.30 -11.25
CA ILE A 126 11.11 -1.89 -9.94
C ILE A 126 12.27 -1.66 -8.96
N ALA A 127 13.51 -1.75 -9.42
CA ALA A 127 14.68 -1.61 -8.55
C ALA A 127 14.81 -0.18 -8.02
N LEU A 128 14.67 0.82 -8.89
CA LEU A 128 14.63 2.24 -8.51
C LEU A 128 13.39 2.60 -7.69
N MET A 129 12.22 2.02 -8.00
CA MET A 129 11.00 2.19 -7.19
C MET A 129 11.22 1.71 -5.75
N LEU A 130 11.73 0.49 -5.56
CA LEU A 130 12.01 -0.08 -4.24
C LEU A 130 13.14 0.67 -3.51
N ALA A 131 14.19 1.08 -4.23
CA ALA A 131 15.25 1.92 -3.67
C ALA A 131 14.72 3.27 -3.18
N ALA A 132 13.81 3.90 -3.93
CA ALA A 132 13.17 5.15 -3.55
C ALA A 132 12.16 4.99 -2.40
N TYR A 133 11.45 3.86 -2.34
CA TYR A 133 10.56 3.52 -1.23
C TYR A 133 11.36 3.44 0.08
N ASN A 134 12.45 2.65 0.09
CA ASN A 134 13.26 2.38 1.27
C ASN A 134 14.22 3.53 1.67
N ALA A 135 14.91 4.15 0.70
CA ALA A 135 15.95 5.17 0.96
C ALA A 135 15.48 6.61 0.72
N GLY A 136 14.25 6.80 0.20
CA GLY A 136 13.70 8.09 -0.21
C GLY A 136 14.07 8.46 -1.65
N PRO A 137 13.18 9.16 -2.39
CA PRO A 137 13.35 9.43 -3.82
C PRO A 137 14.63 10.23 -4.13
N GLY A 138 14.98 11.23 -3.31
CA GLY A 138 16.22 12.01 -3.52
C GLY A 138 17.51 11.18 -3.52
N ARG A 139 17.52 10.02 -2.84
CA ARG A 139 18.67 9.09 -2.87
C ARG A 139 18.63 8.19 -4.12
N ALA A 140 17.45 7.74 -4.53
CA ALA A 140 17.28 7.03 -5.79
C ALA A 140 17.61 7.91 -7.00
N ASP A 141 17.23 9.20 -7.00
CA ASP A 141 17.60 10.16 -8.04
C ASP A 141 19.13 10.34 -8.13
N ALA A 142 19.80 10.49 -6.97
CA ALA A 142 21.25 10.63 -6.91
C ALA A 142 22.00 9.36 -7.32
N TYR A 143 21.40 8.19 -7.11
CA TYR A 143 21.91 6.91 -7.59
C TYR A 143 21.72 6.75 -9.10
N ALA A 144 20.51 6.99 -9.61
CA ALA A 144 20.20 6.95 -11.05
C ALA A 144 21.05 7.92 -11.87
N SER A 145 21.44 9.06 -11.29
CA SER A 145 22.35 10.03 -11.92
C SER A 145 23.85 9.80 -11.63
N GLY A 146 24.23 8.65 -11.04
CA GLY A 146 25.63 8.33 -10.72
C GLY A 146 26.32 9.22 -9.67
N ARG A 147 25.60 10.10 -8.98
CA ARG A 147 26.17 11.04 -7.99
C ARG A 147 26.47 10.38 -6.63
N ARG A 148 25.76 9.29 -6.28
CA ARG A 148 25.93 8.62 -4.97
C ARG A 148 25.45 7.17 -5.01
N GLY A 149 26.19 6.26 -4.38
CA GLY A 149 25.73 4.88 -4.14
C GLY A 149 24.56 4.79 -3.14
N LEU A 150 23.77 3.72 -3.28
CA LEU A 150 22.76 3.33 -2.28
C LEU A 150 23.42 2.73 -1.03
N PRO A 151 22.76 2.79 0.16
CA PRO A 151 23.15 1.99 1.32
C PRO A 151 23.19 0.49 1.03
N ALA A 152 24.03 -0.25 1.75
CA ALA A 152 24.06 -1.71 1.67
C ALA A 152 22.70 -2.33 2.05
N GLU A 153 22.00 -1.74 3.03
CA GLU A 153 20.68 -2.14 3.47
C GLU A 153 19.63 -1.99 2.36
N THR A 154 19.68 -0.88 1.61
CA THR A 154 18.79 -0.63 0.48
C THR A 154 19.09 -1.55 -0.70
N VAL A 155 20.37 -1.81 -0.99
CA VAL A 155 20.77 -2.79 -2.01
C VAL A 155 20.26 -4.18 -1.65
N ALA A 156 20.41 -4.60 -0.40
CA ALA A 156 19.89 -5.88 0.09
C ALA A 156 18.35 -5.95 0.05
N TYR A 157 17.67 -4.86 0.39
CA TYR A 157 16.20 -4.74 0.30
C TYR A 157 15.71 -4.93 -1.14
N VAL A 158 16.31 -4.22 -2.11
CA VAL A 158 15.99 -4.34 -3.53
C VAL A 158 16.27 -5.76 -4.03
N ALA A 159 17.44 -6.32 -3.74
CA ALA A 159 17.82 -7.66 -4.16
C ALA A 159 16.89 -8.76 -3.59
N LYS A 160 16.34 -8.55 -2.39
CA LYS A 160 15.37 -9.47 -1.77
C LYS A 160 14.00 -9.44 -2.46
N ILE A 161 13.51 -8.26 -2.85
CA ILE A 161 12.10 -8.05 -3.21
C ILE A 161 11.89 -7.99 -4.73
N ALA A 162 12.77 -7.30 -5.47
CA ALA A 162 12.57 -7.04 -6.91
C ALA A 162 12.26 -8.31 -7.75
N PRO A 163 12.95 -9.47 -7.55
CA PRO A 163 12.65 -10.68 -8.32
C PRO A 163 11.21 -11.18 -8.18
N GLU A 164 10.59 -10.97 -7.01
CA GLU A 164 9.21 -11.40 -6.74
C GLU A 164 8.19 -10.46 -7.42
N LEU A 165 8.55 -9.20 -7.66
CA LEU A 165 7.66 -8.19 -8.26
C LEU A 165 7.67 -8.24 -9.79
N HIS A 166 8.83 -8.47 -10.43
CA HIS A 166 8.92 -8.60 -11.89
C HIS A 166 7.99 -9.68 -12.48
N GLY A 167 7.72 -10.74 -11.70
CA GLY A 167 6.76 -11.79 -12.07
C GLY A 167 5.32 -11.29 -12.13
N ALA A 168 4.90 -10.38 -11.25
CA ALA A 168 3.54 -9.82 -11.25
C ALA A 168 3.32 -8.80 -12.36
N ASP A 169 4.33 -7.99 -12.69
CA ASP A 169 4.23 -6.94 -13.73
C ASP A 169 4.01 -7.54 -15.11
N SER A 170 4.73 -8.65 -15.36
CA SER A 170 4.66 -9.41 -16.61
C SER A 170 3.27 -10.03 -16.83
N VAL A 171 2.58 -10.41 -15.75
CA VAL A 171 1.23 -11.01 -15.78
C VAL A 171 0.14 -9.93 -15.84
N ASN A 172 0.29 -8.83 -15.12
CA ASN A 172 -0.72 -7.77 -15.02
C ASN A 172 -0.59 -6.67 -16.10
N GLY A 173 0.34 -6.80 -17.05
CA GLY A 173 0.45 -5.92 -18.21
C GLY A 173 0.92 -4.49 -17.90
N VAL A 174 1.38 -4.21 -16.67
CA VAL A 174 1.80 -2.87 -16.20
C VAL A 174 2.94 -2.29 -17.05
N GLY A 175 3.72 -3.16 -17.71
CA GLY A 175 4.84 -2.80 -18.58
C GLY A 175 4.54 -2.67 -20.09
N ASN A 176 3.32 -2.90 -20.58
CA ASN A 176 3.04 -2.98 -22.03
C ASN A 176 2.02 -1.95 -22.55
N ALA A 177 2.21 -0.67 -22.19
CA ALA A 177 1.60 0.47 -22.87
C ALA A 177 2.55 1.02 -23.95
N ALA A 178 2.64 0.36 -25.10
CA ALA A 178 3.37 0.88 -26.25
C ALA A 178 2.69 2.15 -26.79
N ALA A 179 3.46 3.25 -26.91
CA ALA A 179 3.08 4.52 -27.54
C ALA A 179 1.91 5.31 -26.89
N ALA A 180 2.07 5.73 -25.64
CA ALA A 180 1.42 6.95 -25.14
C ALA A 180 2.32 8.19 -25.40
N PRO A 181 1.77 9.39 -25.68
CA PRO A 181 2.57 10.58 -25.91
C PRO A 181 3.37 10.94 -24.64
N ARG A 182 4.64 11.31 -24.81
CA ARG A 182 5.50 11.77 -23.69
C ARG A 182 4.78 12.88 -22.92
N PRO A 183 4.40 12.68 -21.64
CA PRO A 183 3.70 13.72 -20.90
C PRO A 183 4.63 14.92 -20.73
N SER A 184 4.13 16.09 -21.10
CA SER A 184 4.83 17.36 -20.99
C SER A 184 5.19 17.67 -19.54
N HIS A 185 6.28 18.42 -19.36
CA HIS A 185 6.96 18.67 -18.09
C HIS A 185 6.19 19.66 -17.18
N GLY A 186 4.92 19.37 -16.87
CA GLY A 186 4.02 20.30 -16.15
C GLY A 186 3.85 20.06 -14.64
N TRP A 187 4.16 18.86 -14.13
CA TRP A 187 3.95 18.52 -12.71
C TRP A 187 5.22 18.08 -11.96
N ARG A 188 6.34 17.87 -12.67
CA ARG A 188 7.61 17.42 -12.06
C ARG A 188 8.29 18.50 -11.21
N ASP A 189 7.91 19.77 -11.36
CA ASP A 189 8.38 20.89 -10.52
C ASP A 189 7.57 21.08 -9.24
N ALA A 190 6.54 20.25 -9.00
CA ALA A 190 5.94 20.17 -7.67
C ALA A 190 6.98 19.58 -6.71
N ALA A 191 7.60 20.43 -5.89
CA ALA A 191 8.59 20.09 -4.86
C ALA A 191 7.97 19.28 -3.70
N ILE A 192 7.47 18.09 -4.03
CA ILE A 192 7.00 17.11 -3.07
C ILE A 192 8.25 16.46 -2.49
N PHE A 193 8.41 16.57 -1.17
CA PHE A 193 9.65 16.31 -0.41
C PHE A 193 10.71 17.42 -0.51
N ALA A 194 10.31 18.67 -0.29
CA ALA A 194 11.23 19.69 0.23
C ALA A 194 11.80 19.23 1.58
N GLY A 195 13.05 18.76 1.59
CA GLY A 195 13.76 18.45 2.82
C GLY A 195 14.20 19.74 3.50
N ARG A 196 13.60 20.09 4.64
CA ARG A 196 14.16 21.15 5.49
C ARG A 196 15.46 20.66 6.11
N ARG A 197 16.56 21.32 5.74
CA ARG A 197 17.82 21.36 6.49
C ARG A 197 18.35 22.79 6.46
N ASP A 198 18.21 23.42 7.60
CA ASP A 198 19.21 24.28 8.25
C ASP A 198 19.89 25.34 7.37
N ASP A 199 19.29 26.53 7.36
CA ASP A 199 19.95 27.77 6.94
C ASP A 199 20.98 28.20 7.99
N LEU A 200 22.27 27.88 7.81
CA LEU A 200 23.37 28.57 8.49
C LEU A 200 24.60 28.77 7.59
N GLU A 201 25.08 30.02 7.63
CA GLU A 201 26.37 30.57 7.15
C GLU A 201 26.60 30.71 5.62
N GLY A 202 27.02 31.92 5.23
CA GLY A 202 27.31 32.27 3.83
C GLY A 202 27.72 33.72 3.54
N ALA A 203 27.44 34.66 4.47
CA ALA A 203 27.89 36.07 4.50
C ALA A 203 27.50 37.01 3.32
N HIS A 204 27.28 38.29 3.63
CA HIS A 204 27.94 39.48 3.03
C HIS A 204 27.66 40.69 3.96
N SER A 205 28.66 41.54 4.18
CA SER A 205 28.73 42.47 5.33
C SER A 205 28.01 43.81 5.14
N ALA A 206 27.45 44.40 6.22
CA ALA A 206 27.87 45.72 6.75
C ALA A 206 27.02 46.22 7.96
N SER A 207 27.72 46.85 8.93
CA SER A 207 27.24 47.86 9.90
C SER A 207 26.39 47.45 11.13
N ALA A 208 26.91 47.80 12.32
CA ALA A 208 26.34 47.64 13.67
C ALA A 208 25.80 49.02 14.20
N PRO A 209 25.34 49.22 15.47
CA PRO A 209 25.32 48.37 16.68
C PRO A 209 23.88 48.26 17.31
N GLU A 210 23.58 47.90 18.58
CA GLU A 210 24.37 47.68 19.81
C GLU A 210 23.63 46.79 20.87
N ALA A 211 24.36 46.47 21.95
CA ALA A 211 23.92 46.20 23.34
C ALA A 211 23.30 44.84 23.79
N ALA A 212 23.86 44.37 24.91
CA ALA A 212 23.34 43.45 25.95
C ALA A 212 23.44 41.91 25.78
N ALA A 213 24.12 41.31 26.77
CA ALA A 213 24.23 39.88 27.13
C ALA A 213 24.47 39.83 28.68
N PRO A 214 24.67 38.67 29.37
CA PRO A 214 24.60 37.25 28.94
C PRO A 214 23.82 36.32 29.92
N SER A 215 23.61 35.02 29.57
CA SER A 215 23.66 33.91 30.56
C SER A 215 23.84 32.50 29.94
N SER A 216 24.56 31.66 30.68
CA SER A 216 25.05 30.27 30.53
C SER A 216 24.29 29.17 29.74
N ALA A 217 24.97 28.59 28.72
CA ALA A 217 25.54 27.21 28.63
C ALA A 217 24.74 25.92 28.99
N PRO A 218 25.16 24.69 28.54
CA PRO A 218 25.64 24.25 27.21
C PRO A 218 25.10 22.84 26.78
N ALA A 219 25.75 22.22 25.77
CA ALA A 219 25.68 20.80 25.31
C ALA A 219 24.58 20.42 24.28
N ALA A 220 24.83 19.56 23.27
CA ALA A 220 26.10 19.06 22.72
C ALA A 220 25.92 18.57 21.26
N SER A 221 26.91 18.86 20.41
CA SER A 221 27.13 18.11 19.16
C SER A 221 27.63 16.71 19.49
N LEU A 222 27.26 15.67 18.72
CA LEU A 222 28.10 14.46 18.57
C LEU A 222 27.69 13.62 17.35
N PHE A 223 28.60 13.54 16.38
CA PHE A 223 28.69 12.43 15.42
C PHE A 223 28.90 11.11 16.18
N ILE A 224 28.43 9.99 15.64
CA ILE A 224 28.94 8.67 16.01
C ILE A 224 29.30 7.86 14.75
N SER A 225 30.57 7.51 14.65
CA SER A 225 31.08 6.45 13.78
C SER A 225 30.70 5.08 14.35
N LEU A 226 30.32 4.14 13.49
CA LEU A 226 30.27 2.73 13.86
C LEU A 226 31.70 2.16 13.89
N SER A 227 32.13 1.67 15.05
CA SER A 227 33.36 0.88 15.21
C SER A 227 33.01 -0.59 15.42
N THR A 228 33.84 -1.48 14.87
CA THR A 228 33.60 -2.93 14.80
C THR A 228 34.35 -3.72 15.88
N ALA A 229 33.64 -4.57 16.61
CA ALA A 229 34.10 -5.78 17.30
C ALA A 229 32.84 -6.56 17.73
N ARG A 230 32.63 -7.88 17.58
CA ARG A 230 33.51 -9.08 17.55
C ARG A 230 34.24 -9.33 18.86
N ASP A 231 33.69 -10.16 19.75
CA ASP A 231 34.17 -11.55 19.92
C ASP A 231 33.20 -12.42 20.77
N ARG A 232 33.28 -13.74 20.52
CA ARG A 232 32.87 -14.90 21.39
C ARG A 232 31.41 -15.03 21.85
#